data_AF-A0A1E1KP13-F1
#
_entry.id   AF-A0A1E1KP13-F1
#
_cell.length_a   1.000
_cell.length_b   1.000
_cell.length_c   1.000
_cell.angle_alpha   90.00
_cell.angle_beta   90.00
_cell.angle_gamma   90.00
#
_symmetry.space_group_name_H-M   'P 1'
#
loop_
_entity.id
_entity.type
_entity.pdbx_description
1 polymer ?
#
loop_
_entity_poly.entity_id
_entity_poly.type
_entity_poly.pdbx_seq_one_letter_code
_entity_poly.pdbx_strand_id
1 'polypeptide(L)'
;MDQKQTFEGILPSTGNDLTGSTTLYHIYHTGPYTNYYSIHTESDSNTPLNQYPGPIPGTENQKKSAKKVRKARALDNPRCDPRTETSPYFLHLPTVYGKSPPYTLRQGGKKTAPTACLLHCSGWFKTWKIEFSDALALPGIIDGRGVVNMKYGTKKGIDGTFQGYEVRSKRYLGESGKAWHKLQADQDEKVEGLTEKLVPEEVVTLQWTAPFSSRTREYGFRWRGFEFVWKGTQTFKSSKKFFRPFLRYNNLKLVVFVPEQNGEKAKEVILARYASIAADRKSGRLEVYQHVIDRFLSEAAPTLQQYEPTASVVPSRIGHQEISVDGKDLISESSVRASQRLADVVMGTAMSMIIAEFTKRQILVGVILAIVGNFDG
;
A
#
# COMPACT_ATOMS: atom_id res chain seq x y z
N MET A 1 1.08 -19.59 35.44
CA MET A 1 1.70 -18.35 35.98
C MET A 1 1.95 -17.42 34.81
N ASP A 2 0.94 -16.66 34.39
CA ASP A 2 1.07 -15.67 33.31
C ASP A 2 1.24 -14.29 33.95
N GLN A 3 2.45 -13.75 33.90
CA GLN A 3 2.70 -12.36 34.29
C GLN A 3 1.89 -11.45 33.36
N LYS A 4 0.79 -10.91 33.87
CA LYS A 4 0.15 -9.71 33.33
C LYS A 4 1.18 -8.57 33.40
N GLN A 5 1.95 -8.40 32.33
CA GLN A 5 2.68 -7.16 32.10
C GLN A 5 1.63 -6.06 31.83
N THR A 6 1.33 -5.30 32.88
CA THR A 6 0.65 -4.01 32.77
C THR A 6 1.60 -3.06 32.03
N PHE A 7 1.45 -2.98 30.72
CA PHE A 7 2.13 -1.99 29.90
C PHE A 7 1.48 -0.63 30.12
N GLU A 8 1.94 0.09 31.14
CA GLU A 8 1.86 1.55 31.17
C GLU A 8 2.95 2.10 30.25
N GLY A 9 2.74 1.92 28.94
CA GLY A 9 3.46 2.73 27.98
C GLY A 9 3.04 4.17 28.23
N ILE A 10 4.01 5.05 28.50
CA ILE A 10 3.85 6.49 28.50
C ILE A 10 3.26 6.86 27.14
N LEU A 11 1.93 6.95 27.07
CA LEU A 11 1.26 7.61 25.98
C LEU A 11 1.71 9.07 26.10
N PRO A 12 2.39 9.64 25.10
CA PRO A 12 2.59 11.09 25.09
C PRO A 12 1.20 11.71 25.27
N SER A 13 1.09 12.49 26.35
CA SER A 13 -0.06 13.29 26.69
C SER A 13 -0.65 13.88 25.42
N THR A 14 -1.93 13.62 25.18
CA THR A 14 -2.71 14.02 24.01
C THR A 14 -2.94 15.54 23.88
N GLY A 15 -2.03 16.37 24.39
CA GLY A 15 -2.15 17.82 24.34
C GLY A 15 -0.85 18.47 23.89
N ASN A 16 -0.86 18.98 22.65
CA ASN A 16 -0.09 20.14 22.17
C ASN A 16 1.23 19.97 21.40
N ASP A 17 1.95 18.84 21.43
CA ASP A 17 3.18 18.69 20.61
C ASP A 17 2.99 18.01 19.24
N LEU A 18 1.75 17.73 18.84
CA LEU A 18 1.40 17.13 17.55
C LEU A 18 1.14 18.16 16.44
N THR A 19 1.59 19.41 16.58
CA THR A 19 1.44 20.46 15.55
C THR A 19 2.39 20.26 14.35
N GLY A 20 3.23 19.22 14.38
CA GLY A 20 4.02 18.80 13.22
C GLY A 20 3.15 18.30 12.06
N SER A 21 3.70 18.39 10.84
CA SER A 21 3.04 17.92 9.62
C SER A 21 2.60 16.46 9.78
N THR A 22 1.28 16.25 9.78
CA THR A 22 0.66 14.93 9.76
C THR A 22 -0.07 14.78 8.44
N THR A 23 0.29 13.76 7.67
CA THR A 23 -0.37 13.48 6.40
C THR A 23 -1.50 12.49 6.64
N LEU A 24 -2.73 12.91 6.36
CA LEU A 24 -3.91 12.07 6.48
C LEU A 24 -4.27 11.48 5.11
N TYR A 25 -4.20 10.16 4.99
CA TYR A 25 -4.65 9.41 3.83
C TYR A 25 -6.04 8.80 4.07
N HIS A 26 -6.86 8.83 3.04
CA HIS A 26 -8.16 8.22 2.93
C HIS A 26 -8.10 7.09 1.90
N ILE A 27 -8.40 5.87 2.35
CA ILE A 27 -8.22 4.67 1.54
C ILE A 27 -9.59 4.17 1.08
N TYR A 28 -9.75 4.00 -0.23
CA TYR A 28 -11.00 3.58 -0.85
C TYR A 28 -10.79 2.36 -1.73
N HIS A 29 -11.71 1.40 -1.63
CA HIS A 29 -11.86 0.35 -2.63
C HIS A 29 -12.42 0.96 -3.92
N THR A 30 -11.82 0.63 -5.05
CA THR A 30 -12.28 1.08 -6.37
C THR A 30 -12.37 -0.08 -7.37
N GLY A 31 -13.22 0.11 -8.37
CA GLY A 31 -13.41 -0.82 -9.48
C GLY A 31 -14.42 -1.95 -9.22
N PRO A 32 -14.85 -2.64 -10.29
CA PRO A 32 -15.98 -3.58 -10.27
C PRO A 32 -15.76 -4.83 -9.42
N TYR A 33 -14.51 -5.15 -9.07
CA TYR A 33 -14.15 -6.33 -8.29
C TYR A 33 -13.42 -5.99 -6.99
N THR A 34 -13.43 -4.73 -6.53
CA THR A 34 -12.70 -4.27 -5.32
C THR A 34 -11.19 -4.53 -5.32
N ASN A 35 -10.63 -4.83 -6.48
CA ASN A 35 -9.22 -5.22 -6.67
C ASN A 35 -8.26 -4.03 -6.68
N TYR A 36 -8.76 -2.81 -6.56
CA TYR A 36 -7.96 -1.59 -6.61
C TYR A 36 -8.20 -0.74 -5.37
N TYR A 37 -7.17 -0.01 -4.96
CA TYR A 37 -7.28 0.98 -3.90
C TYR A 37 -6.80 2.33 -4.41
N SER A 38 -7.61 3.36 -4.17
CA SER A 38 -7.20 4.75 -4.31
C SER A 38 -6.93 5.34 -2.93
N ILE A 39 -5.82 6.09 -2.82
CA ILE A 39 -5.27 6.52 -1.53
C ILE A 39 -5.06 8.02 -1.59
N HIS A 40 -6.03 8.77 -1.08
CA HIS A 40 -6.16 10.22 -1.27
C HIS A 40 -5.78 10.99 -0.01
N THR A 41 -5.18 12.17 -0.13
CA THR A 41 -5.05 13.10 1.00
C THR A 41 -6.30 13.95 1.22
N GLU A 42 -7.14 14.09 0.19
CA GLU A 42 -8.39 14.83 0.26
C GLU A 42 -9.57 13.96 0.70
N SER A 43 -10.39 14.51 1.60
CA SER A 43 -11.59 13.85 2.12
C SER A 43 -12.80 14.00 1.18
N ASP A 44 -13.74 13.04 1.23
CA ASP A 44 -14.97 13.04 0.40
C ASP A 44 -15.81 14.32 0.55
N SER A 45 -15.81 14.92 1.75
CA SER A 45 -16.57 16.14 2.03
C SER A 45 -16.03 17.32 1.23
N ASN A 46 -14.72 17.34 0.98
CA ASN A 46 -14.02 18.45 0.36
C ASN A 46 -13.80 18.23 -1.15
N THR A 47 -14.06 17.03 -1.67
CA THR A 47 -13.89 16.73 -3.09
C THR A 47 -14.98 17.43 -3.94
N PRO A 48 -14.60 18.35 -4.84
CA PRO A 48 -15.51 18.84 -5.86
C PRO A 48 -15.82 17.69 -6.82
N LEU A 49 -17.06 17.55 -7.29
CA LEU A 49 -17.36 16.56 -8.32
C LEU A 49 -17.15 17.21 -9.68
N ASN A 50 -16.42 16.54 -10.58
CA ASN A 50 -16.50 16.87 -11.99
C ASN A 50 -17.91 16.54 -12.45
N GLN A 51 -18.74 17.57 -12.61
CA GLN A 51 -20.06 17.40 -13.19
C GLN A 51 -19.85 16.99 -14.64
N TYR A 52 -20.05 15.70 -14.94
CA TYR A 52 -20.24 15.29 -16.33
C TYR A 52 -21.41 16.10 -16.90
N PRO A 53 -21.36 16.56 -18.16
CA PRO A 53 -22.54 17.10 -18.82
C PRO A 53 -23.55 15.95 -18.97
N GLY A 54 -24.39 15.78 -17.95
CA GLY A 54 -25.62 15.01 -18.07
C GLY A 54 -26.66 15.86 -18.80
N PRO A 55 -27.70 15.23 -19.38
CA PRO A 55 -28.76 15.96 -20.07
C PRO A 55 -29.35 17.03 -19.13
N ILE A 56 -29.60 18.20 -19.71
CA ILE A 56 -30.03 19.44 -19.05
C ILE A 56 -31.18 19.12 -18.08
N PRO A 57 -31.13 19.59 -16.82
CA PRO A 57 -32.14 19.29 -15.84
C PRO A 57 -33.46 20.00 -16.17
N GLY A 58 -34.43 19.24 -16.69
CA GLY A 58 -35.83 19.52 -16.44
C GLY A 58 -36.07 19.43 -14.93
N THR A 59 -36.62 20.53 -14.39
CA THR A 59 -37.12 20.75 -13.02
C THR A 59 -37.42 19.50 -12.20
N GLU A 60 -36.62 19.22 -11.18
CA GLU A 60 -37.10 18.34 -10.12
C GLU A 60 -36.44 18.70 -8.78
N ASN A 61 -37.29 19.13 -7.85
CA ASN A 61 -37.01 19.34 -6.43
C ASN A 61 -36.61 18.00 -5.76
N GLN A 62 -35.44 17.46 -6.08
CA GLN A 62 -34.98 16.20 -5.50
C GLN A 62 -34.38 16.42 -4.11
N LYS A 63 -35.08 15.83 -3.13
CA LYS A 63 -34.75 15.71 -1.71
C LYS A 63 -33.25 15.47 -1.46
N LYS A 64 -32.68 16.12 -0.42
CA LYS A 64 -31.25 16.10 -0.05
C LYS A 64 -30.60 14.69 0.03
N SER A 65 -31.38 13.63 0.27
CA SER A 65 -30.90 12.24 0.30
C SER A 65 -30.46 11.72 -1.08
N ALA A 66 -31.17 12.07 -2.16
CA ALA A 66 -30.84 11.66 -3.51
C ALA A 66 -29.51 12.27 -3.99
N LYS A 67 -29.21 13.51 -3.58
CA LYS A 67 -27.93 14.18 -3.91
C LYS A 67 -26.72 13.47 -3.30
N LYS A 68 -26.81 12.95 -2.07
CA LYS A 68 -25.72 12.21 -1.42
C LYS A 68 -25.43 10.88 -2.13
N VAL A 69 -26.48 10.13 -2.48
CA VAL A 69 -26.35 8.86 -3.22
C VAL A 69 -25.78 9.10 -4.62
N ARG A 70 -26.20 10.18 -5.31
CA ARG A 70 -25.61 10.59 -6.61
C ARG A 70 -24.15 11.00 -6.49
N LYS A 71 -23.76 11.76 -5.46
CA LYS A 71 -22.35 12.12 -5.19
C LYS A 71 -21.49 10.89 -4.93
N ALA A 72 -21.96 9.95 -4.12
CA ALA A 72 -21.25 8.69 -3.88
C ALA A 72 -21.05 7.92 -5.20
N ARG A 73 -22.12 7.69 -5.98
CA ARG A 73 -22.03 7.02 -7.29
C ARG A 73 -21.15 7.76 -8.29
N ALA A 74 -21.08 9.09 -8.24
CA ALA A 74 -20.17 9.87 -9.09
C ALA A 74 -18.70 9.59 -8.71
N LEU A 75 -18.37 9.59 -7.42
CA LEU A 75 -17.03 9.22 -6.95
C LEU A 75 -16.68 7.75 -7.24
N ASP A 76 -17.65 6.88 -7.55
CA ASP A 76 -17.40 5.49 -7.97
C ASP A 76 -16.92 5.39 -9.42
N ASN A 77 -17.21 6.40 -10.24
CA ASN A 77 -16.76 6.44 -11.61
C ASN A 77 -15.35 7.06 -11.65
N PRO A 78 -14.30 6.31 -12.06
CA PRO A 78 -12.95 6.88 -12.18
C PRO A 78 -12.89 8.10 -13.11
N ARG A 79 -13.86 8.24 -14.03
CA ARG A 79 -13.96 9.41 -14.92
C ARG A 79 -14.51 10.67 -14.23
N CYS A 80 -15.17 10.51 -13.09
CA CYS A 80 -15.85 11.59 -12.37
C CYS A 80 -15.21 11.88 -11.00
N ASP A 81 -14.28 11.04 -10.54
CA ASP A 81 -13.53 11.24 -9.30
C ASP A 81 -12.22 12.01 -9.58
N PRO A 82 -12.18 13.35 -9.37
CA PRO A 82 -10.99 14.15 -9.65
C PRO A 82 -9.82 13.79 -8.74
N ARG A 83 -10.08 13.14 -7.59
CA ARG A 83 -9.00 12.70 -6.69
C ARG A 83 -8.09 11.69 -7.34
N THR A 84 -8.56 10.96 -8.34
CA THR A 84 -7.72 10.01 -9.09
C THR A 84 -6.50 10.69 -9.72
N GLU A 85 -6.53 12.01 -9.95
CA GLU A 85 -5.40 12.75 -10.50
C GLU A 85 -4.46 13.28 -9.42
N THR A 86 -5.00 13.69 -8.27
CA THR A 86 -4.25 14.26 -7.14
C THR A 86 -3.84 13.22 -6.08
N SER A 87 -4.30 11.98 -6.21
CA SER A 87 -4.00 10.89 -5.28
C SER A 87 -2.50 10.59 -5.28
N PRO A 88 -1.81 10.63 -4.12
CA PRO A 88 -0.39 10.33 -4.03
C PRO A 88 -0.07 8.85 -4.28
N TYR A 89 -1.02 7.94 -4.01
CA TYR A 89 -0.80 6.51 -4.26
C TYR A 89 -2.01 5.83 -4.91
N PHE A 90 -1.72 4.75 -5.63
CA PHE A 90 -2.71 3.84 -6.19
C PHE A 90 -2.22 2.40 -6.03
N LEU A 91 -3.08 1.51 -5.56
CA LEU A 91 -2.79 0.09 -5.48
C LEU A 91 -3.59 -0.68 -6.51
N HIS A 92 -2.90 -1.48 -7.32
CA HIS A 92 -3.49 -2.25 -8.39
C HIS A 92 -3.24 -3.74 -8.21
N LEU A 93 -4.29 -4.57 -8.13
CA LEU A 93 -4.18 -6.02 -8.31
C LEU A 93 -4.42 -6.38 -9.79
N PRO A 94 -3.39 -6.83 -10.54
CA PRO A 94 -3.58 -7.34 -11.88
C PRO A 94 -4.42 -8.62 -11.87
N THR A 95 -5.20 -8.84 -12.92
CA THR A 95 -5.94 -10.10 -13.11
C THR A 95 -5.37 -10.82 -14.32
N VAL A 96 -4.72 -11.96 -14.08
CA VAL A 96 -4.13 -12.81 -15.12
C VAL A 96 -4.63 -14.23 -14.88
N TYR A 97 -5.35 -14.81 -15.84
CA TYR A 97 -6.07 -16.07 -15.67
C TYR A 97 -5.12 -17.23 -15.33
N GLY A 98 -5.42 -17.98 -14.26
CA GLY A 98 -4.58 -19.10 -13.80
C GLY A 98 -3.23 -18.70 -13.21
N LYS A 99 -3.04 -17.40 -12.89
CA LYS A 99 -1.87 -16.88 -12.19
C LYS A 99 -2.33 -15.98 -11.04
N SER A 100 -1.47 -15.81 -10.03
CA SER A 100 -1.72 -14.93 -8.89
C SER A 100 -0.66 -13.84 -8.85
N PRO A 101 -0.77 -12.80 -9.71
CA PRO A 101 0.20 -11.71 -9.73
C PRO A 101 0.20 -10.92 -8.42
N PRO A 102 1.33 -10.31 -8.04
CA PRO A 102 1.39 -9.44 -6.88
C PRO A 102 0.55 -8.17 -7.10
N TYR A 103 0.18 -7.50 -6.01
CA TYR A 103 -0.29 -6.12 -6.11
C TYR A 103 0.87 -5.22 -6.55
N THR A 104 0.57 -4.15 -7.27
CA THR A 104 1.52 -3.09 -7.61
C THR A 104 1.11 -1.81 -6.88
N LEU A 105 1.97 -1.33 -5.97
CA LEU A 105 1.82 -0.02 -5.35
C LEU A 105 2.47 1.01 -6.27
N ARG A 106 1.74 2.07 -6.58
CA ARG A 106 2.16 3.11 -7.53
C ARG A 106 2.17 4.47 -6.86
N GLN A 107 3.16 5.28 -7.21
CA GLN A 107 3.29 6.68 -6.79
C GLN A 107 2.50 7.55 -7.77
N GLY A 108 1.26 7.85 -7.39
CA GLY A 108 0.28 8.58 -8.18
C GLY A 108 -1.07 7.87 -8.23
N GLY A 109 -2.12 8.57 -8.64
CA GLY A 109 -3.49 8.08 -8.54
C GLY A 109 -3.98 7.19 -9.67
N LYS A 110 -3.14 6.90 -10.65
CA LYS A 110 -3.52 6.22 -11.88
C LYS A 110 -2.77 4.89 -12.04
N LYS A 111 -3.36 3.99 -12.82
CA LYS A 111 -2.77 2.71 -13.23
C LYS A 111 -1.50 2.84 -14.09
N THR A 112 -1.22 4.02 -14.61
CA THR A 112 -0.03 4.30 -15.43
C THR A 112 1.09 4.94 -14.62
N ALA A 113 0.83 5.28 -13.36
CA ALA A 113 1.81 5.90 -12.50
C ALA A 113 2.98 4.94 -12.21
N PRO A 114 4.19 5.47 -11.95
CA PRO A 114 5.37 4.68 -11.62
C PRO A 114 5.11 3.67 -10.50
N THR A 115 5.63 2.46 -10.65
CA THR A 115 5.46 1.39 -9.64
C THR A 115 6.56 1.51 -8.59
N ALA A 116 6.19 1.69 -7.33
CA ALA A 116 7.11 1.77 -6.21
C ALA A 116 7.53 0.38 -5.70
N CYS A 117 6.57 -0.54 -5.59
CA CYS A 117 6.84 -1.90 -5.13
C CYS A 117 5.78 -2.93 -5.55
N LEU A 118 6.16 -4.21 -5.41
CA LEU A 118 5.30 -5.37 -5.59
C LEU A 118 4.92 -5.98 -4.24
N LEU A 119 3.64 -6.28 -4.00
CA LEU A 119 3.16 -6.93 -2.78
C LEU A 119 2.71 -8.37 -3.08
N HIS A 120 3.50 -9.34 -2.65
CA HIS A 120 3.19 -10.76 -2.74
C HIS A 120 2.57 -11.24 -1.44
N CYS A 121 1.36 -11.79 -1.51
CA CYS A 121 0.70 -12.43 -0.37
C CYS A 121 0.93 -13.95 -0.42
N SER A 122 1.25 -14.54 0.72
CA SER A 122 1.43 -15.99 0.88
C SER A 122 0.86 -16.47 2.22
N GLY A 123 0.60 -17.79 2.31
CA GLY A 123 0.19 -18.45 3.55
C GLY A 123 -1.08 -17.87 4.18
N TRP A 124 -2.15 -17.71 3.41
CA TRP A 124 -3.44 -17.13 3.88
C TRP A 124 -3.26 -15.81 4.65
N PHE A 125 -2.65 -14.82 3.99
CA PHE A 125 -2.42 -13.48 4.53
C PHE A 125 -1.45 -13.42 5.72
N LYS A 126 -0.77 -14.53 6.04
CA LYS A 126 0.19 -14.59 7.13
C LYS A 126 1.49 -13.89 6.78
N THR A 127 1.94 -13.98 5.54
CA THR A 127 3.24 -13.43 5.13
C THR A 127 3.11 -12.65 3.84
N TRP A 128 3.61 -11.42 3.87
CA TRP A 128 3.68 -10.51 2.74
C TRP A 128 5.14 -10.23 2.41
N LYS A 129 5.55 -10.55 1.18
CA LYS A 129 6.86 -10.18 0.65
C LYS A 129 6.67 -8.92 -0.21
N ILE A 130 7.37 -7.86 0.17
CA ILE A 130 7.28 -6.56 -0.47
C ILE A 130 8.62 -6.28 -1.17
N GLU A 131 8.61 -6.17 -2.48
CA GLU A 131 9.81 -6.02 -3.30
C GLU A 131 9.90 -4.60 -3.86
N PHE A 132 10.97 -3.88 -3.52
CA PHE A 132 11.25 -2.51 -3.97
C PHE A 132 12.37 -2.51 -5.00
N SER A 133 12.22 -1.70 -6.04
CA SER A 133 13.30 -1.31 -6.95
C SER A 133 12.86 -0.10 -7.75
N ASP A 134 13.79 0.83 -7.99
CA ASP A 134 13.55 2.00 -8.81
C ASP A 134 13.40 1.62 -10.29
N ALA A 135 13.96 0.47 -10.70
CA ALA A 135 13.74 -0.07 -12.04
C ALA A 135 12.26 -0.37 -12.33
N LEU A 136 11.44 -0.67 -11.31
CA LEU A 136 9.99 -0.90 -11.50
C LEU A 136 9.24 0.33 -12.03
N ALA A 137 9.80 1.53 -11.84
CA ALA A 137 9.26 2.78 -12.37
C ALA A 137 9.52 2.96 -13.87
N LEU A 138 10.51 2.27 -14.45
CA LEU A 138 10.89 2.46 -15.84
C LEU A 138 9.83 1.87 -16.80
N PRO A 139 9.61 2.52 -17.95
CA PRO A 139 8.69 2.02 -18.96
C PRO A 139 9.07 0.61 -19.44
N GLY A 140 8.07 -0.26 -19.60
CA GLY A 140 8.24 -1.60 -20.18
C GLY A 140 8.56 -2.72 -19.19
N ILE A 141 9.08 -2.40 -18.00
CA ILE A 141 9.30 -3.39 -16.93
C ILE A 141 7.98 -3.88 -16.37
N ILE A 142 7.12 -2.96 -15.92
CA ILE A 142 5.72 -3.25 -15.64
C ILE A 142 4.93 -2.98 -16.93
N ASP A 143 4.33 -4.03 -17.48
CA ASP A 143 3.55 -3.91 -18.71
C ASP A 143 2.15 -3.30 -18.47
N GLY A 144 1.39 -3.09 -19.55
CA GLY A 144 0.06 -2.50 -19.45
C GLY A 144 -1.00 -3.39 -18.77
N ARG A 145 -0.69 -4.65 -18.43
CA ARG A 145 -1.51 -5.49 -17.55
C ARG A 145 -1.24 -5.19 -16.07
N GLY A 146 -0.13 -4.53 -15.78
CA GLY A 146 0.33 -4.20 -14.44
C GLY A 146 1.18 -5.29 -13.80
N VAL A 147 1.81 -6.16 -14.60
CA VAL A 147 2.70 -7.23 -14.12
C VAL A 147 4.11 -7.03 -14.66
N VAL A 148 5.10 -7.63 -14.00
CA VAL A 148 6.49 -7.65 -14.51
C VAL A 148 6.54 -8.42 -15.82
N ASN A 149 7.06 -7.78 -16.85
CA ASN A 149 7.25 -8.38 -18.16
C ASN A 149 8.30 -9.50 -18.07
N MET A 150 8.03 -10.64 -18.70
CA MET A 150 8.95 -11.79 -18.72
C MET A 150 10.33 -11.45 -19.32
N LYS A 151 10.45 -10.40 -20.13
CA LYS A 151 11.74 -9.90 -20.61
C LYS A 151 12.69 -9.53 -19.45
N TYR A 152 12.18 -8.92 -18.39
CA TYR A 152 12.98 -8.44 -17.25
C TYR A 152 12.90 -9.34 -16.01
N GLY A 153 11.88 -10.21 -15.91
CA GLY A 153 11.74 -11.18 -14.82
C GLY A 153 12.08 -12.61 -15.25
N THR A 154 11.96 -13.53 -14.30
CA THR A 154 12.07 -14.97 -14.55
C THR A 154 10.81 -15.71 -14.13
N LYS A 155 10.65 -16.96 -14.59
CA LYS A 155 9.56 -17.83 -14.12
C LYS A 155 9.77 -18.11 -12.63
N LYS A 156 8.80 -17.71 -11.80
CA LYS A 156 8.81 -17.87 -10.33
C LYS A 156 9.87 -17.05 -9.58
N GLY A 157 10.57 -16.11 -10.21
CA GLY A 157 11.58 -15.29 -9.54
C GLY A 157 12.81 -16.09 -9.09
N ILE A 158 13.36 -16.88 -10.00
CA ILE A 158 14.59 -17.67 -9.81
C ILE A 158 15.75 -16.72 -9.49
N ASP A 159 16.68 -17.15 -8.63
CA ASP A 159 17.86 -16.38 -8.18
C ASP A 159 17.49 -15.04 -7.53
N GLY A 160 16.32 -14.96 -6.90
CA GLY A 160 15.84 -13.74 -6.25
C GLY A 160 15.38 -12.66 -7.22
N THR A 161 15.36 -12.92 -8.53
CA THR A 161 14.83 -11.99 -9.54
C THR A 161 13.33 -11.77 -9.39
N PHE A 162 12.82 -10.71 -10.02
CA PHE A 162 11.38 -10.50 -10.10
C PHE A 162 10.67 -11.64 -10.84
N GLN A 163 9.48 -12.00 -10.36
CA GLN A 163 8.62 -12.95 -11.07
C GLN A 163 8.02 -12.32 -12.33
N GLY A 164 8.48 -12.77 -13.50
CA GLY A 164 7.96 -12.35 -14.80
C GLY A 164 6.70 -13.10 -15.23
N TYR A 165 5.90 -12.46 -16.09
CA TYR A 165 4.64 -12.99 -16.62
C TYR A 165 4.64 -12.98 -18.15
N GLU A 166 4.59 -14.16 -18.76
CA GLU A 166 4.51 -14.31 -20.21
C GLU A 166 3.21 -13.70 -20.76
N VAL A 167 3.31 -13.16 -21.97
CA VAL A 167 2.15 -12.71 -22.74
C VAL A 167 1.61 -13.93 -23.49
N ARG A 168 0.33 -14.22 -23.30
CA ARG A 168 -0.35 -15.28 -24.04
C ARG A 168 -0.88 -14.72 -25.35
N SER A 169 -0.93 -15.58 -26.37
CA SER A 169 -1.53 -15.24 -27.68
C SER A 169 -3.01 -14.86 -27.54
N LYS A 170 -3.75 -15.57 -26.68
CA LYS A 170 -5.17 -15.30 -26.40
C LYS A 170 -5.34 -14.70 -25.00
N ARG A 171 -6.13 -13.63 -24.92
CA ARG A 171 -6.57 -12.99 -23.67
C ARG A 171 -7.94 -13.53 -23.27
N TYR A 172 -8.13 -13.80 -21.98
CA TYR A 172 -9.42 -14.21 -21.43
C TYR A 172 -10.28 -13.00 -20.99
N LEU A 173 -11.60 -13.20 -20.92
CA LEU A 173 -12.53 -12.17 -20.43
C LEU A 173 -12.19 -11.84 -18.97
N GLY A 174 -12.15 -10.54 -18.64
CA GLY A 174 -11.83 -10.06 -17.28
C GLY A 174 -10.34 -9.85 -16.98
N GLU A 175 -9.42 -10.29 -17.84
CA GLU A 175 -7.98 -10.04 -17.61
C GLU A 175 -7.61 -8.55 -17.71
N SER A 176 -6.59 -8.12 -16.96
CA SER A 176 -6.05 -6.77 -17.05
C SER A 176 -5.38 -6.49 -18.42
N GLY A 177 -5.21 -5.21 -18.76
CA GLY A 177 -4.43 -4.80 -19.94
C GLY A 177 -5.08 -5.01 -21.31
N LYS A 178 -6.42 -4.96 -21.42
CA LYS A 178 -7.14 -5.12 -22.70
C LYS A 178 -6.61 -4.23 -23.83
N ALA A 179 -6.39 -2.94 -23.54
CA ALA A 179 -5.89 -2.00 -24.54
C ALA A 179 -4.43 -2.31 -24.92
N TRP A 180 -3.61 -2.67 -23.94
CA TRP A 180 -2.22 -3.03 -24.14
C TRP A 180 -2.07 -4.31 -24.99
N HIS A 181 -2.90 -5.33 -24.76
CA HIS A 181 -2.87 -6.57 -25.54
C HIS A 181 -3.22 -6.33 -27.01
N LYS A 182 -4.12 -5.38 -27.32
CA LYS A 182 -4.40 -4.96 -28.70
C LYS A 182 -3.18 -4.31 -29.36
N LEU A 183 -2.56 -3.35 -28.68
CA LEU A 183 -1.38 -2.66 -29.20
C LEU A 183 -0.20 -3.62 -29.44
N GLN A 184 -0.04 -4.63 -28.59
CA GLN A 184 0.98 -5.67 -28.75
C GLN A 184 0.69 -6.64 -29.90
N ALA A 185 -0.58 -6.91 -30.22
CA ALA A 185 -0.91 -7.71 -31.40
C ALA A 185 -0.52 -7.00 -32.71
N ASP A 186 -0.50 -5.66 -32.69
CA ASP A 186 -0.09 -4.83 -33.84
C ASP A 186 1.44 -4.68 -33.93
N GLN A 187 2.14 -4.88 -32.80
CA GLN A 187 3.60 -4.82 -32.69
C GLN A 187 4.14 -6.25 -32.60
N ASP A 188 4.41 -6.88 -33.74
CA ASP A 188 5.03 -8.22 -33.87
C ASP A 188 6.49 -8.24 -33.36
N GLU A 189 6.69 -7.85 -32.11
CA GLU A 189 8.00 -7.68 -31.49
C GLU A 189 8.49 -9.04 -30.96
N LYS A 190 9.06 -9.86 -31.86
CA LYS A 190 9.93 -10.98 -31.47
C LYS A 190 11.19 -10.42 -30.83
N VAL A 191 11.13 -10.11 -29.55
CA VAL A 191 12.32 -9.68 -28.80
C VAL A 191 13.04 -10.91 -28.26
N GLU A 192 13.91 -11.45 -29.11
CA GLU A 192 15.03 -12.30 -28.70
C GLU A 192 16.21 -11.38 -28.37
N GLY A 193 16.41 -11.12 -27.09
CA GLY A 193 17.57 -10.39 -26.61
C GLY A 193 17.90 -10.81 -25.18
N LEU A 194 19.19 -10.94 -24.89
CA LEU A 194 19.77 -11.18 -23.56
C LEU A 194 19.55 -9.97 -22.64
N THR A 195 18.29 -9.66 -22.33
CA THR A 195 17.97 -8.63 -21.34
C THR A 195 18.33 -9.15 -19.96
N GLU A 196 19.17 -8.39 -19.26
CA GLU A 196 19.54 -8.67 -17.88
C GLU A 196 18.28 -8.80 -17.01
N LYS A 197 18.26 -9.82 -16.17
CA LYS A 197 17.12 -10.09 -15.28
C LYS A 197 17.25 -9.23 -14.04
N LEU A 198 16.16 -8.56 -13.71
CA LEU A 198 16.14 -7.60 -12.62
C LEU A 198 15.92 -8.31 -11.28
N VAL A 199 16.72 -7.90 -10.30
CA VAL A 199 16.62 -8.32 -8.90
C VAL A 199 16.07 -7.13 -8.10
N PRO A 200 15.18 -7.34 -7.12
CA PRO A 200 14.77 -6.28 -6.21
C PRO A 200 15.97 -5.69 -5.48
N GLU A 201 16.04 -4.36 -5.38
CA GLU A 201 17.06 -3.66 -4.59
C GLU A 201 16.86 -3.91 -3.10
N GLU A 202 15.59 -3.98 -2.67
CA GLU A 202 15.24 -4.17 -1.28
C GLU A 202 14.00 -5.06 -1.16
N VAL A 203 13.99 -5.94 -0.16
CA VAL A 203 12.87 -6.84 0.11
C VAL A 203 12.49 -6.74 1.58
N VAL A 204 11.25 -6.35 1.86
CA VAL A 204 10.67 -6.32 3.20
C VAL A 204 9.70 -7.48 3.36
N THR A 205 9.89 -8.29 4.40
CA THR A 205 8.97 -9.39 4.73
C THR A 205 8.14 -9.01 5.94
N LEU A 206 6.85 -8.76 5.72
CA LEU A 206 5.86 -8.49 6.76
C LEU A 206 5.16 -9.79 7.16
N GLN A 207 5.22 -10.12 8.45
CA GLN A 207 4.65 -11.35 8.99
C GLN A 207 3.60 -11.06 10.05
N TRP A 208 2.47 -11.75 9.95
CA TRP A 208 1.48 -11.84 11.01
C TRP A 208 1.99 -12.79 12.09
N THR A 209 2.45 -12.23 13.20
CA THR A 209 3.28 -12.97 14.18
C THR A 209 2.49 -13.98 14.99
N ALA A 210 1.25 -13.67 15.38
CA ALA A 210 0.52 -14.49 16.33
C ALA A 210 -0.98 -14.59 16.03
N PRO A 211 -1.38 -15.42 15.04
CA PRO A 211 -2.78 -15.50 14.60
C PRO A 211 -3.76 -16.03 15.64
N PHE A 212 -3.28 -16.82 16.59
CA PHE A 212 -4.10 -17.50 17.60
C PHE A 212 -3.79 -17.04 19.04
N SER A 213 -3.07 -15.93 19.22
CA SER A 213 -2.75 -15.40 20.56
C SER A 213 -3.70 -14.27 20.96
N SER A 214 -3.58 -13.76 22.19
CA SER A 214 -4.26 -12.51 22.59
C SER A 214 -3.82 -11.27 21.78
N ARG A 215 -2.71 -11.39 21.03
CA ARG A 215 -2.17 -10.38 20.11
C ARG A 215 -2.42 -10.78 18.66
N THR A 216 -3.68 -11.11 18.34
CA THR A 216 -4.12 -11.50 16.98
C THR A 216 -3.85 -10.46 15.89
N ARG A 217 -3.37 -9.26 16.22
CA ARG A 217 -3.21 -8.13 15.29
C ARG A 217 -1.85 -7.47 15.45
N GLU A 218 -0.80 -8.29 15.51
CA GLU A 218 0.59 -7.84 15.38
C GLU A 218 1.16 -8.29 14.04
N TYR A 219 1.67 -7.32 13.27
CA TYR A 219 2.40 -7.58 12.03
C TYR A 219 3.81 -7.00 12.16
N GLY A 220 4.81 -7.87 12.22
CA GLY A 220 6.21 -7.49 12.37
C GLY A 220 6.96 -7.51 11.04
N PHE A 221 7.89 -6.59 10.86
CA PHE A 221 8.86 -6.59 9.78
C PHE A 221 10.16 -5.90 10.21
N ARG A 222 11.24 -6.12 9.47
CA ARG A 222 12.51 -5.42 9.66
C ARG A 222 12.84 -4.61 8.42
N TRP A 223 13.40 -3.42 8.61
CA TRP A 223 13.86 -2.55 7.53
C TRP A 223 15.12 -1.82 7.98
N ARG A 224 16.20 -1.94 7.19
CA ARG A 224 17.53 -1.34 7.45
C ARG A 224 18.01 -1.44 8.91
N GLY A 225 17.93 -2.66 9.46
CA GLY A 225 18.36 -2.95 10.83
C GLY A 225 17.32 -2.70 11.93
N PHE A 226 16.31 -1.86 11.68
CA PHE A 226 15.27 -1.53 12.66
C PHE A 226 14.10 -2.52 12.61
N GLU A 227 13.49 -2.76 13.78
CA GLU A 227 12.28 -3.57 13.92
C GLU A 227 11.05 -2.66 13.91
N PHE A 228 10.10 -3.01 13.06
CA PHE A 228 8.82 -2.33 12.93
C PHE A 228 7.69 -3.30 13.24
N VAL A 229 6.70 -2.83 13.98
CA VAL A 229 5.53 -3.62 14.31
C VAL A 229 4.28 -2.77 14.14
N TRP A 230 3.35 -3.28 13.36
CA TRP A 230 1.98 -2.79 13.43
C TRP A 230 1.23 -3.48 14.56
N LYS A 231 0.82 -2.73 15.57
CA LYS A 231 0.11 -3.22 16.76
C LYS A 231 -1.37 -2.85 16.71
N GLY A 232 -2.25 -3.82 16.96
CA GLY A 232 -3.67 -3.58 17.21
C GLY A 232 -3.88 -2.72 18.45
N THR A 233 -4.63 -1.62 18.33
CA THR A 233 -5.04 -0.81 19.47
C THR A 233 -6.50 -1.09 19.80
N GLN A 234 -6.82 -1.21 21.10
CA GLN A 234 -8.21 -1.29 21.53
C GLN A 234 -8.89 0.06 21.30
N THR A 235 -10.03 0.08 20.61
CA THR A 235 -10.79 1.31 20.38
C THR A 235 -11.46 1.81 21.66
N PHE A 236 -11.44 3.14 21.83
CA PHE A 236 -12.16 3.89 22.86
C PHE A 236 -13.64 3.51 22.93
N LYS A 237 -14.23 3.62 24.14
CA LYS A 237 -15.62 3.28 24.47
C LYS A 237 -16.65 4.02 23.58
N SER A 238 -16.99 3.47 22.42
CA SER A 238 -18.15 3.93 21.63
C SER A 238 -19.47 3.43 22.24
N SER A 239 -20.50 4.28 22.19
CA SER A 239 -21.78 4.16 22.91
C SER A 239 -22.83 3.25 22.24
N LYS A 240 -22.59 2.75 21.02
CA LYS A 240 -23.55 1.87 20.32
C LYS A 240 -23.28 0.38 20.61
N LYS A 241 -24.25 -0.30 21.23
CA LYS A 241 -24.08 -1.63 21.85
C LYS A 241 -24.04 -2.83 20.89
N PHE A 242 -24.74 -2.79 19.76
CA PHE A 242 -24.99 -4.00 18.95
C PHE A 242 -23.83 -4.49 18.05
N PHE A 243 -22.92 -3.60 17.61
CA PHE A 243 -21.76 -3.97 16.78
C PHE A 243 -20.42 -3.95 17.55
N ARG A 244 -20.47 -3.84 18.88
CA ARG A 244 -19.30 -3.65 19.75
C ARG A 244 -18.20 -4.71 19.63
N PRO A 245 -18.48 -6.04 19.56
CA PRO A 245 -17.40 -7.01 19.47
C PRO A 245 -16.69 -6.90 18.12
N PHE A 246 -17.39 -6.65 17.01
CA PHE A 246 -16.76 -6.59 15.69
C PHE A 246 -16.01 -5.27 15.42
N LEU A 247 -16.41 -4.16 16.07
CA LEU A 247 -15.79 -2.84 15.89
C LEU A 247 -14.63 -2.54 16.87
N ARG A 248 -14.43 -3.37 17.89
CA ARG A 248 -13.33 -3.23 18.89
C ARG A 248 -11.93 -3.40 18.29
N TYR A 249 -11.84 -3.83 17.03
CA TYR A 249 -10.63 -4.37 16.41
C TYR A 249 -10.28 -3.67 15.09
N ASN A 250 -10.43 -2.34 15.02
CA ASN A 250 -10.31 -1.62 13.74
C ASN A 250 -9.10 -0.71 13.63
N ASN A 251 -8.39 -0.47 14.73
CA ASN A 251 -7.28 0.47 14.73
C ASN A 251 -5.94 -0.26 14.86
N LEU A 252 -4.94 0.26 14.16
CA LEU A 252 -3.56 -0.24 14.15
C LEU A 252 -2.63 0.96 14.31
N LYS A 253 -1.53 0.79 15.03
CA LYS A 253 -0.43 1.78 15.06
C LYS A 253 0.84 1.12 14.54
N LEU A 254 1.58 1.82 13.69
CA LEU A 254 2.92 1.43 13.30
C LEU A 254 3.89 1.99 14.33
N VAL A 255 4.71 1.11 14.89
CA VAL A 255 5.79 1.48 15.80
C VAL A 255 7.12 1.00 15.26
N VAL A 256 8.15 1.77 15.49
CA VAL A 256 9.55 1.38 15.29
C VAL A 256 10.23 1.31 16.66
N PHE A 257 11.08 0.31 16.85
CA PHE A 257 11.91 0.18 18.05
C PHE A 257 13.30 0.75 17.77
N VAL A 258 13.65 1.83 18.47
CA VAL A 258 14.95 2.49 18.36
C VAL A 258 15.82 2.02 19.54
N PRO A 259 17.00 1.43 19.29
CA PRO A 259 17.91 1.04 20.38
C PRO A 259 18.44 2.30 21.08
N GLU A 260 18.38 2.34 22.41
CA GLU A 260 18.98 3.43 23.19
C GLU A 260 20.47 3.13 23.45
N GLN A 261 21.30 4.16 23.37
CA GLN A 261 22.77 4.02 23.45
C GLN A 261 23.27 3.58 24.84
N ASN A 262 22.44 3.66 25.88
CA ASN A 262 22.84 3.42 27.28
C ASN A 262 22.43 2.05 27.84
N GLY A 263 22.09 1.07 26.98
CA GLY A 263 21.63 -0.24 27.42
C GLY A 263 20.23 -0.25 28.04
N GLU A 264 19.51 0.87 27.93
CA GLU A 264 18.10 0.99 28.30
C GLU A 264 17.19 0.26 27.29
N LYS A 265 15.94 0.00 27.70
CA LYS A 265 14.97 -0.73 26.87
C LYS A 265 14.72 0.05 25.58
N ALA A 266 14.67 -0.66 24.45
CA ALA A 266 14.40 -0.05 23.14
C ALA A 266 13.17 0.86 23.18
N LYS A 267 13.34 2.10 22.70
CA LYS A 267 12.33 3.13 22.69
C LYS A 267 11.31 2.88 21.59
N GLU A 268 10.02 2.86 21.95
CA GLU A 268 8.93 2.72 20.99
C GLU A 268 8.55 4.09 20.41
N VAL A 269 8.68 4.25 19.08
CA VAL A 269 8.30 5.48 18.37
C VAL A 269 7.13 5.18 17.42
N ILE A 270 6.05 5.95 17.51
CA ILE A 270 4.84 5.75 16.68
C ILE A 270 4.97 6.57 15.39
N LEU A 271 4.97 5.89 14.24
CA LEU A 271 5.14 6.53 12.92
C LEU A 271 3.81 6.76 12.20
N ALA A 272 2.84 5.86 12.40
CA ALA A 272 1.55 5.94 11.73
C ALA A 272 0.41 5.32 12.54
N ARG A 273 -0.82 5.70 12.22
CA ARG A 273 -2.04 5.09 12.75
C ARG A 273 -3.04 4.84 11.64
N TYR A 274 -3.58 3.63 11.60
CA TYR A 274 -4.68 3.28 10.73
C TYR A 274 -5.95 3.09 11.54
N ALA A 275 -7.06 3.66 11.06
CA ALA A 275 -8.40 3.46 11.59
C ALA A 275 -9.30 2.93 10.49
N SER A 276 -9.75 1.68 10.62
CA SER A 276 -10.72 1.10 9.69
C SER A 276 -12.10 1.75 9.86
N ILE A 277 -12.76 1.99 8.74
CA ILE A 277 -14.12 2.50 8.69
C ILE A 277 -15.02 1.39 8.15
N ALA A 278 -16.12 1.11 8.87
CA ALA A 278 -17.17 0.23 8.37
C ALA A 278 -18.02 0.99 7.35
N ALA A 279 -17.52 1.06 6.12
CA ALA A 279 -18.22 1.62 4.98
C ALA A 279 -17.95 0.76 3.74
N ASP A 280 -18.93 0.65 2.85
CA ASP A 280 -18.85 -0.22 1.66
C ASP A 280 -17.64 0.11 0.79
N ARG A 281 -17.29 1.40 0.71
CA ARG A 281 -16.21 1.90 -0.17
C ARG A 281 -14.95 2.29 0.55
N LYS A 282 -15.07 2.90 1.72
CA LYS A 282 -13.93 3.51 2.42
C LYS A 282 -13.36 2.48 3.38
N SER A 283 -12.19 1.95 3.06
CA SER A 283 -11.50 0.99 3.91
C SER A 283 -11.13 1.62 5.25
N GLY A 284 -10.65 2.87 5.24
CA GLY A 284 -10.27 3.57 6.46
C GLY A 284 -9.53 4.88 6.25
N ARG A 285 -8.84 5.30 7.32
CA ARG A 285 -7.97 6.47 7.39
C ARG A 285 -6.59 6.05 7.88
N LEU A 286 -5.54 6.53 7.23
CA LEU A 286 -4.15 6.30 7.64
C LEU A 286 -3.52 7.66 7.92
N GLU A 287 -3.14 7.90 9.17
CA GLU A 287 -2.40 9.08 9.61
C GLU A 287 -0.91 8.72 9.64
N VAL A 288 -0.09 9.48 8.92
CA VAL A 288 1.37 9.33 8.91
C VAL A 288 1.99 10.57 9.53
N TYR A 289 2.77 10.39 10.60
CA TYR A 289 3.37 11.49 11.35
C TYR A 289 4.71 11.88 10.72
N GLN A 290 4.67 12.70 9.67
CA GLN A 290 5.85 13.03 8.86
C GLN A 290 6.98 13.62 9.71
N HIS A 291 6.67 14.57 10.61
CA HIS A 291 7.64 15.13 11.54
C HIS A 291 8.35 14.08 12.43
N VAL A 292 7.67 12.98 12.81
CA VAL A 292 8.26 11.88 13.58
C VAL A 292 9.16 11.03 12.69
N ILE A 293 8.74 10.80 11.44
CA ILE A 293 9.54 10.09 10.45
C ILE A 293 10.83 10.87 10.15
N ASP A 294 10.74 12.17 9.90
CA ASP A 294 11.90 13.02 9.60
C ASP A 294 12.88 13.02 10.77
N ARG A 295 12.37 13.12 12.00
CA ARG A 295 13.16 13.01 13.23
C ARG A 295 13.81 11.63 13.38
N PHE A 296 13.06 10.56 13.12
CA PHE A 296 13.60 9.20 13.17
C PHE A 296 14.72 9.01 12.14
N LEU A 297 14.52 9.47 10.91
CA LEU A 297 15.52 9.37 9.85
C LEU A 297 16.79 10.17 10.18
N SER A 298 16.67 11.35 10.77
CA SER A 298 17.83 12.16 11.17
C SER A 298 18.61 11.53 12.33
N GLU A 299 17.91 11.00 13.34
CA GLU A 299 18.54 10.30 14.47
C GLU A 299 19.17 8.95 14.05
N ALA A 300 18.55 8.25 13.09
CA ALA A 300 19.00 6.95 12.59
C ALA A 300 19.97 7.02 11.41
N ALA A 301 20.29 8.20 10.89
CA ALA A 301 21.08 8.39 9.68
C ALA A 301 22.40 7.58 9.65
N PRO A 302 23.22 7.53 10.73
CA PRO A 302 24.47 6.76 10.72
C PRO A 302 24.26 5.25 10.51
N THR A 303 23.18 4.70 11.07
CA THR A 303 22.84 3.28 10.90
C THR A 303 22.27 3.03 9.51
N LEU A 304 21.42 3.92 9.00
CA LEU A 304 20.79 3.77 7.69
C LEU A 304 21.80 3.82 6.54
N GLN A 305 22.87 4.60 6.66
CA GLN A 305 23.96 4.68 5.68
C GLN A 305 24.68 3.34 5.45
N GLN A 306 24.71 2.46 6.46
CA GLN A 306 25.33 1.12 6.33
C GLN A 306 24.54 0.18 5.43
N TYR A 307 23.24 0.47 5.20
CA TYR A 307 22.34 -0.34 4.40
C TYR A 307 21.99 0.31 3.07
N GLU A 308 22.59 1.45 2.73
CA GLU A 308 22.39 2.00 1.40
C GLU A 308 22.99 1.06 0.35
N PRO A 309 22.24 0.75 -0.72
CA PRO A 309 22.77 -0.06 -1.80
C PRO A 309 24.03 0.63 -2.31
N THR A 310 25.16 -0.08 -2.29
CA THR A 310 26.36 0.37 -3.01
C THR A 310 25.91 0.56 -4.44
N ALA A 311 25.91 1.81 -4.93
CA ALA A 311 25.28 2.20 -6.19
C ALA A 311 25.60 1.16 -7.26
N SER A 312 24.65 0.26 -7.51
CA SER A 312 24.80 -0.75 -8.54
C SER A 312 24.88 0.05 -9.82
N VAL A 313 25.97 -0.12 -10.55
CA VAL A 313 26.23 0.50 -11.85
C VAL A 313 25.04 0.15 -12.74
N VAL A 314 23.99 0.99 -12.72
CA VAL A 314 22.94 0.93 -13.71
C VAL A 314 23.68 1.18 -15.02
N PRO A 315 23.57 0.30 -16.03
CA PRO A 315 24.23 0.54 -17.30
C PRO A 315 23.68 1.85 -17.84
N SER A 316 24.48 2.92 -17.71
CA SER A 316 24.25 4.21 -18.34
C SER A 316 24.31 4.03 -19.84
N ARG A 317 23.22 3.53 -20.42
CA ARG A 317 22.93 3.60 -21.84
C ARG A 317 21.79 4.58 -22.01
N ILE A 318 22.17 5.84 -22.15
CA ILE A 318 21.89 6.72 -23.30
C ILE A 318 22.72 7.97 -23.00
N GLY A 319 23.74 8.21 -23.82
CA GLY A 319 24.79 9.18 -23.55
C GLY A 319 24.25 10.59 -23.36
N HIS A 320 24.58 11.20 -22.22
CA HIS A 320 24.58 12.64 -22.05
C HIS A 320 25.57 13.01 -20.93
N GLN A 321 26.61 13.74 -21.35
CA GLN A 321 27.35 14.79 -20.66
C GLN A 321 27.57 14.62 -19.14
N GLU A 322 28.80 14.29 -18.77
CA GLU A 322 29.31 14.37 -17.39
C GLU A 322 29.15 15.81 -16.87
N ILE A 323 28.11 16.05 -16.07
CA ILE A 323 27.98 17.24 -15.24
C ILE A 323 28.64 16.87 -13.90
N SER A 324 29.72 17.57 -13.54
CA SER A 324 30.35 17.46 -12.22
C SER A 324 29.37 17.98 -11.15
N VAL A 325 28.74 17.08 -10.41
CA VAL A 325 27.82 17.42 -9.31
C VAL A 325 28.62 17.65 -8.02
N ASP A 326 28.35 18.75 -7.33
CA ASP A 326 28.99 19.16 -6.08
C ASP A 326 28.60 18.20 -4.93
N GLY A 327 29.55 17.89 -4.03
CA GLY A 327 29.41 16.83 -3.02
C GLY A 327 28.31 17.06 -1.98
N LYS A 328 27.80 18.29 -1.84
CA LYS A 328 26.66 18.60 -0.96
C LYS A 328 25.32 18.14 -1.53
N ASP A 329 25.19 18.08 -2.86
CA ASP A 329 23.95 17.65 -3.50
C ASP A 329 23.73 16.14 -3.32
N LEU A 330 24.82 15.36 -3.30
CA LEU A 330 24.78 13.90 -3.11
C LEU A 330 24.19 13.47 -1.74
N ILE A 331 24.56 14.18 -0.66
CA ILE A 331 24.06 13.85 0.69
C ILE A 331 22.57 14.19 0.82
N SER A 332 22.14 15.30 0.20
CA SER A 332 20.73 15.70 0.17
C SER A 332 19.88 14.67 -0.59
N GLU A 333 20.38 14.20 -1.74
CA GLU A 333 19.68 13.22 -2.58
C GLU A 333 19.50 11.86 -1.89
N SER A 334 20.53 11.35 -1.21
CA SER A 334 20.45 10.12 -0.42
C SER A 334 19.37 10.21 0.69
N SER A 335 19.35 11.32 1.43
CA SER A 335 18.36 11.54 2.49
C SER A 335 16.93 11.58 1.96
N VAL A 336 16.70 12.29 0.84
CA VAL A 336 15.40 12.36 0.18
C VAL A 336 14.96 10.98 -0.31
N ARG A 337 15.87 10.20 -0.92
CA ARG A 337 15.58 8.84 -1.40
C ARG A 337 15.26 7.90 -0.24
N ALA A 338 15.99 7.98 0.87
CA ALA A 338 15.71 7.20 2.07
C ALA A 338 14.34 7.54 2.68
N SER A 339 13.99 8.83 2.73
CA SER A 339 12.69 9.30 3.21
C SER A 339 11.54 8.78 2.34
N GLN A 340 11.67 8.91 1.01
CA GLN A 340 10.69 8.38 0.07
C GLN A 340 10.57 6.86 0.16
N ARG A 341 11.70 6.14 0.28
CA ARG A 341 11.67 4.67 0.44
C ARG A 341 10.96 4.27 1.72
N LEU A 342 11.22 4.95 2.85
CA LEU A 342 10.50 4.68 4.09
C LEU A 342 9.00 4.97 3.94
N ALA A 343 8.62 6.05 3.25
CA ALA A 343 7.22 6.33 2.95
C ALA A 343 6.57 5.19 2.14
N ASP A 344 7.25 4.68 1.10
CA ASP A 344 6.78 3.53 0.31
C ASP A 344 6.68 2.24 1.17
N VAL A 345 7.61 2.03 2.11
CA VAL A 345 7.57 0.90 3.07
C VAL A 345 6.38 1.01 4.01
N VAL A 346 6.15 2.19 4.58
CA VAL A 346 4.99 2.46 5.44
C VAL A 346 3.70 2.21 4.67
N MET A 347 3.60 2.71 3.44
CA MET A 347 2.42 2.53 2.59
C MET A 347 2.22 1.07 2.16
N GLY A 348 3.26 0.39 1.69
CA GLY A 348 3.21 -1.00 1.26
C GLY A 348 2.81 -1.96 2.39
N THR A 349 3.39 -1.77 3.59
CA THR A 349 3.04 -2.58 4.76
C THR A 349 1.64 -2.27 5.29
N ALA A 350 1.24 -0.99 5.32
CA ALA A 350 -0.12 -0.60 5.66
C ALA A 350 -1.15 -1.24 4.70
N MET A 351 -0.94 -1.16 3.39
CA MET A 351 -1.88 -1.74 2.43
C MET A 351 -1.96 -3.27 2.54
N SER A 352 -0.81 -3.94 2.70
CA SER A 352 -0.75 -5.39 2.92
C SER A 352 -1.62 -5.81 4.11
N MET A 353 -1.52 -5.08 5.22
CA MET A 353 -2.31 -5.38 6.42
C MET A 353 -3.78 -5.07 6.23
N ILE A 354 -4.13 -3.97 5.55
CA ILE A 354 -5.52 -3.55 5.33
C ILE A 354 -6.25 -4.61 4.50
N ILE A 355 -5.58 -5.11 3.46
CA ILE A 355 -6.08 -6.19 2.61
C ILE A 355 -6.23 -7.49 3.42
N ALA A 356 -5.21 -7.84 4.22
CA ALA A 356 -5.26 -9.03 5.06
C ALA A 356 -6.44 -8.99 6.04
N GLU A 357 -6.59 -7.89 6.78
CA GLU A 357 -7.67 -7.70 7.75
C GLU A 357 -9.05 -7.68 7.07
N PHE A 358 -9.17 -7.03 5.91
CA PHE A 358 -10.42 -7.06 5.13
C PHE A 358 -10.78 -8.48 4.71
N THR A 359 -9.83 -9.23 4.16
CA THR A 359 -10.08 -10.58 3.67
C THR A 359 -10.42 -11.54 4.81
N LYS A 360 -9.75 -11.43 5.96
CA LYS A 360 -10.10 -12.17 7.18
C LYS A 360 -11.55 -11.93 7.61
N ARG A 361 -12.02 -10.66 7.56
CA ARG A 361 -13.42 -10.33 7.87
C ARG A 361 -14.39 -10.96 6.88
N GLN A 362 -14.08 -10.91 5.57
CA GLN A 362 -14.94 -11.53 4.56
C GLN A 362 -15.05 -13.05 4.76
N ILE A 363 -13.93 -13.72 5.05
CA ILE A 363 -13.93 -15.16 5.36
C ILE A 363 -14.76 -15.45 6.61
N LEU A 364 -14.56 -14.69 7.69
CA LEU A 364 -15.31 -14.87 8.94
C LEU A 364 -16.82 -14.68 8.72
N VAL A 365 -17.23 -13.63 8.01
CA VAL A 365 -18.64 -13.39 7.66
C VAL A 365 -19.19 -14.53 6.83
N GLY A 366 -18.45 -15.00 5.82
CA GLY A 366 -18.85 -16.15 5.01
C GLY A 366 -19.05 -17.43 5.83
N VAL A 367 -18.14 -17.72 6.77
CA VAL A 367 -18.25 -18.86 7.69
C VAL A 367 -19.46 -18.73 8.61
N ILE A 368 -19.70 -17.55 9.19
CA ILE A 368 -20.87 -17.31 10.05
C ILE A 368 -22.17 -17.51 9.26
N LEU A 369 -22.27 -16.94 8.06
CA LEU A 369 -23.45 -17.08 7.20
C LEU A 369 -23.68 -18.54 6.79
N ALA A 370 -22.63 -19.30 6.52
CA ALA A 370 -22.75 -20.73 6.22
C ALA A 370 -23.24 -21.55 7.42
N ILE A 371 -22.78 -21.23 8.63
CA ILE A 371 -23.24 -21.90 9.86
C ILE A 371 -24.71 -21.55 10.15
N VAL A 372 -25.07 -20.28 10.06
CA VAL A 372 -26.45 -19.81 10.32
C VAL A 372 -27.42 -20.32 9.25
N GLY A 373 -27.04 -20.29 7.98
CA GLY A 373 -27.89 -20.78 6.88
C GLY A 373 -28.13 -22.29 6.94
N ASN A 374 -27.25 -23.06 7.59
CA ASN A 374 -27.45 -24.49 7.84
C ASN A 374 -28.36 -24.78 9.04
N PHE A 375 -28.79 -23.77 9.81
CA PHE A 375 -29.71 -23.93 10.94
C PHE A 375 -31.19 -23.77 10.55
N ASP A 376 -31.48 -23.34 9.31
CA ASP A 376 -32.84 -23.13 8.79
C ASP A 376 -33.39 -24.35 8.00
N GLY A 377 -32.76 -25.52 8.11
CA GLY A 377 -33.22 -26.79 7.55
C GLY A 377 -33.20 -27.89 8.60
#